data_AF-A0A8T9DLD6-F1
#
_entry.id   AF-A0A8T9DLD6-F1
#
_cell.length_a   1.000
_cell.length_b   1.000
_cell.length_c   1.000
_cell.angle_alpha   90.00
_cell.angle_beta   90.00
_cell.angle_gamma   90.00
#
_symmetry.space_group_name_H-M   'P 1'
#
loop_
_entity.id
_entity.type
_entity.pdbx_description
1 polymer ?
#
loop_
_entity_poly.entity_id
_entity_poly.type
_entity_poly.pdbx_seq_one_letter_code
_entity_poly.pdbx_strand_id
1 'polypeptide(L)'
;MSRFYEVGPLAKVGINLFYGYGYNFYRQENQLRADDQRVRQMASSLLARARAAVDEAEARYRRENIQPPSRANPFPDSGIVANAQALERLGREVGALEGQIRHQPVPENDRMTQRYRLEAATLAALAEKDAVLVGQADLLRSIVEGAAGNAILANRREIEDGIAAITATLRDRQSFLS
;
A
#
# COMPACT_ATOMS: atom_id res chain seq x y z
N MET A 1 23.36 -31.66 -20.10
CA MET A 1 23.81 -30.24 -20.10
C MET A 1 22.65 -29.39 -20.59
N SER A 2 22.19 -28.45 -19.78
CA SER A 2 20.95 -27.70 -20.04
C SER A 2 21.10 -26.79 -21.27
N ARG A 3 20.07 -26.76 -22.15
CA ARG A 3 19.88 -25.87 -23.32
C ARG A 3 19.97 -24.36 -23.00
N PHE A 4 20.28 -24.03 -21.76
CA PHE A 4 20.35 -22.71 -21.17
C PHE A 4 21.45 -21.80 -21.72
N TYR A 5 22.54 -22.38 -22.22
CA TYR A 5 23.65 -21.62 -22.81
C TYR A 5 23.55 -21.45 -24.33
N GLU A 6 22.54 -22.06 -24.97
CA GLU A 6 22.28 -22.00 -26.43
C GLU A 6 21.33 -20.86 -26.84
N VAL A 7 20.96 -19.97 -25.92
CA VAL A 7 20.18 -18.78 -26.27
C VAL A 7 21.05 -17.74 -26.97
N GLY A 8 20.57 -17.26 -28.13
CA GLY A 8 21.26 -16.27 -28.96
C GLY A 8 21.55 -14.95 -28.22
N PRO A 9 22.42 -14.08 -28.79
CA PRO A 9 22.94 -12.90 -28.12
C PRO A 9 21.87 -11.97 -27.54
N LEU A 10 20.73 -11.81 -28.22
CA LEU A 10 19.60 -10.98 -27.76
C LEU A 10 18.92 -11.55 -26.50
N ALA A 11 18.76 -12.86 -26.41
CA ALA A 11 18.17 -13.50 -25.24
C ALA A 11 19.11 -13.42 -24.02
N LYS A 12 20.44 -13.42 -24.22
CA LYS A 12 21.41 -13.16 -23.14
C LYS A 12 21.32 -11.74 -22.60
N VAL A 13 21.08 -10.74 -23.45
CA VAL A 13 20.83 -9.36 -23.00
C VAL A 13 19.57 -9.29 -22.14
N GLY A 14 18.47 -9.91 -22.59
CA GLY A 14 17.24 -9.99 -21.80
C GLY A 14 17.48 -10.65 -20.44
N ILE A 15 18.12 -11.82 -20.42
CA ILE A 15 18.46 -12.55 -19.18
C ILE A 15 19.32 -11.70 -18.24
N ASN A 16 20.35 -11.02 -18.74
CA ASN A 16 21.21 -10.15 -17.93
C ASN A 16 20.46 -8.93 -17.38
N LEU A 17 19.55 -8.34 -18.17
CA LEU A 17 18.68 -7.27 -17.69
C LEU A 17 17.78 -7.78 -16.56
N PHE A 18 17.13 -8.93 -16.72
CA PHE A 18 16.31 -9.53 -15.66
C PHE A 18 17.12 -9.83 -14.39
N TYR A 19 18.33 -10.40 -14.53
CA TYR A 19 19.24 -10.59 -13.40
C TYR A 19 19.64 -9.27 -12.72
N GLY A 20 19.89 -8.22 -13.50
CA GLY A 20 20.17 -6.86 -12.99
C GLY A 20 19.01 -6.24 -12.21
N TYR A 21 17.77 -6.66 -12.52
CA TYR A 21 16.55 -6.30 -11.78
C TYR A 21 16.18 -7.31 -10.68
N GLY A 22 17.02 -8.32 -10.41
CA GLY A 22 16.80 -9.32 -9.36
C GLY A 22 15.85 -10.48 -9.74
N TYR A 23 15.37 -10.52 -10.97
CA TYR A 23 14.45 -11.56 -11.46
C TYR A 23 15.22 -12.73 -12.08
N ASN A 24 15.07 -13.94 -11.53
CA ASN A 24 15.67 -15.17 -12.07
C ASN A 24 14.57 -16.18 -12.45
N PHE A 25 14.46 -16.47 -13.75
CA PHE A 25 13.51 -17.44 -14.29
C PHE A 25 13.65 -18.87 -13.73
N TYR A 26 14.81 -19.25 -13.18
CA TYR A 26 15.12 -20.65 -12.82
C TYR A 26 15.00 -20.97 -11.33
N ARG A 27 14.73 -19.97 -10.48
CA ARG A 27 14.67 -20.15 -9.03
C ARG A 27 13.38 -19.57 -8.47
N GLN A 28 12.50 -20.45 -8.00
CA GLN A 28 11.17 -20.10 -7.49
C GLN A 28 11.24 -19.04 -6.39
N GLU A 29 12.23 -19.10 -5.50
CA GLU A 29 12.39 -18.14 -4.41
C GLU A 29 12.71 -16.72 -4.91
N ASN A 30 13.41 -16.59 -6.04
CA ASN A 30 13.67 -15.27 -6.63
C ASN A 30 12.43 -14.68 -7.29
N GLN A 31 11.59 -15.52 -7.92
CA GLN A 31 10.30 -15.09 -8.44
C GLN A 31 9.40 -14.60 -7.31
N LEU A 32 9.26 -15.38 -6.24
CA LEU A 32 8.44 -15.03 -5.10
C LEU A 32 8.89 -13.73 -4.40
N ARG A 33 10.20 -13.46 -4.32
CA ARG A 33 10.71 -12.17 -3.80
C ARG A 33 10.40 -10.98 -4.72
N ALA A 34 10.48 -11.18 -6.03
CA ALA A 34 10.13 -10.14 -6.99
C ALA A 34 8.61 -9.86 -6.97
N ASP A 35 7.81 -10.91 -6.84
CA ASP A 35 6.36 -10.82 -6.71
C ASP A 35 5.97 -10.09 -5.41
N ASP A 36 6.58 -10.45 -4.27
CA ASP A 36 6.41 -9.74 -2.98
C ASP A 36 6.65 -8.22 -3.13
N GLN A 37 7.78 -7.84 -3.74
CA GLN A 37 8.11 -6.44 -3.94
C GLN A 37 7.06 -5.74 -4.84
N ARG A 38 6.62 -6.41 -5.91
CA ARG A 38 5.64 -5.86 -6.85
C ARG A 38 4.28 -5.67 -6.18
N VAL A 39 3.83 -6.63 -5.39
CA VAL A 39 2.53 -6.57 -4.70
C VAL A 39 2.55 -5.46 -3.64
N ARG A 40 3.64 -5.30 -2.89
CA ARG A 40 3.80 -4.16 -1.96
C ARG A 40 3.82 -2.80 -2.67
N GLN A 41 4.48 -2.70 -3.82
CA GLN A 41 4.43 -1.47 -4.64
C GLN A 41 2.99 -1.16 -5.10
N MET A 42 2.24 -2.18 -5.50
CA MET A 42 0.83 -2.03 -5.89
C MET A 42 -0.02 -1.54 -4.71
N ALA A 43 0.08 -2.16 -3.54
CA ALA A 43 -0.64 -1.73 -2.34
C ALA A 43 -0.29 -0.28 -1.95
N SER A 44 1.00 0.08 -1.97
CA SER A 44 1.44 1.45 -1.71
C SER A 44 0.87 2.44 -2.73
N SER A 45 0.82 2.09 -4.01
CA SER A 45 0.22 2.94 -5.06
C SER A 45 -1.28 3.15 -4.86
N LEU A 46 -2.02 2.10 -4.49
CA LEU A 46 -3.45 2.19 -4.19
C LEU A 46 -3.73 3.10 -2.99
N LEU A 47 -2.95 2.99 -1.92
CA LEU A 47 -3.07 3.85 -0.75
C LEU A 47 -2.67 5.30 -1.03
N ALA A 48 -1.66 5.52 -1.87
CA ALA A 48 -1.29 6.86 -2.31
C ALA A 48 -2.45 7.54 -3.08
N ARG A 49 -3.15 6.78 -3.93
CA ARG A 49 -4.36 7.26 -4.62
C ARG A 49 -5.50 7.54 -3.64
N ALA A 50 -5.74 6.64 -2.69
CA ALA A 50 -6.75 6.84 -1.65
C ALA A 50 -6.48 8.10 -0.82
N ARG A 51 -5.22 8.31 -0.39
CA ARG A 51 -4.79 9.53 0.30
C ARG A 51 -5.07 10.78 -0.53
N ALA A 52 -4.66 10.78 -1.80
CA ALA A 52 -4.86 11.93 -2.68
C ALA A 52 -6.35 12.26 -2.86
N ALA A 53 -7.20 11.24 -2.98
CA ALA A 53 -8.65 11.42 -3.08
C ALA A 53 -9.25 12.02 -1.79
N VAL A 54 -8.82 11.57 -0.61
CA VAL A 54 -9.27 12.15 0.67
C VAL A 54 -8.81 13.61 0.79
N ASP A 55 -7.58 13.94 0.39
CA ASP A 55 -7.05 15.31 0.41
C ASP A 55 -7.83 16.24 -0.51
N GLU A 56 -8.14 15.77 -1.72
CA GLU A 56 -8.95 16.54 -2.66
C GLU A 56 -10.37 16.77 -2.12
N ALA A 57 -10.98 15.72 -1.54
CA ALA A 57 -12.31 15.81 -0.94
C ALA A 57 -12.35 16.75 0.27
N GLU A 58 -11.30 16.73 1.10
CA GLU A 58 -11.11 17.63 2.24
C GLU A 58 -10.98 19.09 1.80
N ALA A 59 -10.10 19.36 0.82
CA ALA A 59 -9.87 20.70 0.31
C ALA A 59 -11.13 21.27 -0.35
N ARG A 60 -11.89 20.44 -1.09
CA ARG A 60 -13.20 20.79 -1.64
C ARG A 60 -14.21 21.08 -0.54
N TYR A 61 -14.31 20.20 0.46
CA TYR A 61 -15.22 20.37 1.60
C TYR A 61 -14.98 21.71 2.32
N ARG A 62 -13.71 22.06 2.61
CA ARG A 62 -13.38 23.35 3.23
C ARG A 62 -13.83 24.52 2.36
N ARG A 63 -13.53 24.51 1.07
CA ARG A 63 -13.90 25.60 0.15
C ARG A 63 -15.42 25.80 0.05
N GLU A 64 -16.18 24.72 0.09
CA GLU A 64 -17.64 24.76 -0.05
C GLU A 64 -18.36 25.13 1.25
N ASN A 65 -17.81 24.76 2.41
CA ASN A 65 -18.52 24.86 3.69
C ASN A 65 -17.97 25.95 4.62
N ILE A 66 -16.68 26.32 4.50
CA ILE A 66 -16.08 27.37 5.33
C ILE A 66 -16.27 28.71 4.62
N GLN A 67 -17.25 29.47 5.08
CA GLN A 67 -17.51 30.81 4.57
C GLN A 67 -16.36 31.78 4.91
N PRO A 68 -16.07 32.77 4.04
CA PRO A 68 -15.16 33.85 4.37
C PRO A 68 -15.58 34.57 5.66
N PRO A 69 -14.64 34.92 6.55
CA PRO A 69 -14.96 35.64 7.77
C PRO A 69 -15.71 36.94 7.48
N SER A 70 -16.76 37.20 8.23
CA SER A 70 -17.54 38.44 8.14
C SER A 70 -17.66 39.09 9.52
N ARG A 71 -18.08 40.35 9.58
CA ARG A 71 -18.33 41.03 10.87
C ARG A 71 -19.39 40.31 11.72
N ALA A 72 -20.38 39.70 11.07
CA ALA A 72 -21.45 38.97 11.76
C ALA A 72 -21.00 37.57 12.20
N ASN A 73 -20.18 36.91 11.38
CA ASN A 73 -19.59 35.59 11.67
C ASN A 73 -18.06 35.69 11.52
N PRO A 74 -17.34 36.15 12.57
CA PRO A 74 -15.89 36.33 12.52
C PRO A 74 -15.13 34.99 12.53
N PHE A 75 -15.76 33.92 13.00
CA PHE A 75 -15.20 32.57 13.04
C PHE A 75 -16.08 31.59 12.27
N PRO A 76 -15.48 30.57 11.64
CA PRO A 76 -16.23 29.49 11.00
C PRO A 76 -16.94 28.61 12.03
N ASP A 77 -18.04 27.98 11.61
CA ASP A 77 -18.80 27.04 12.42
C ASP A 77 -17.92 25.87 12.92
N SER A 78 -18.00 25.58 14.21
CA SER A 78 -17.13 24.58 14.85
C SER A 78 -17.40 23.15 14.38
N GLY A 79 -18.65 22.82 14.01
CA GLY A 79 -19.01 21.52 13.44
C GLY A 79 -18.42 21.33 12.04
N ILE A 80 -18.45 22.39 11.21
CA ILE A 80 -17.82 22.38 9.88
C ILE A 80 -16.31 22.20 10.01
N VAL A 81 -15.67 22.92 10.94
CA VAL A 81 -14.22 22.78 11.19
C VAL A 81 -13.89 21.37 11.69
N ALA A 82 -14.68 20.80 12.59
CA ALA A 82 -14.47 19.45 13.12
C ALA A 82 -14.57 18.38 12.02
N ASN A 83 -15.51 18.53 11.09
CA ASN A 83 -15.66 17.63 9.93
C ASN A 83 -14.46 17.72 8.99
N ALA A 84 -13.97 18.93 8.70
CA ALA A 84 -12.77 19.11 7.90
C ALA A 84 -11.53 18.49 8.56
N GLN A 85 -11.37 18.65 9.87
CA GLN A 85 -10.30 18.00 10.64
C GLN A 85 -10.43 16.47 10.67
N ALA A 86 -11.66 15.93 10.64
CA ALA A 86 -11.86 14.50 10.55
C ALA A 86 -11.40 13.94 9.20
N LEU A 87 -11.70 14.61 8.08
CA LEU A 87 -11.17 14.25 6.76
C LEU A 87 -9.64 14.33 6.71
N GLU A 88 -9.06 15.39 7.27
CA GLU A 88 -7.62 15.56 7.34
C GLU A 88 -6.94 14.42 8.12
N ARG A 89 -7.52 14.03 9.27
CA ARG A 89 -7.04 12.88 10.06
C ARG A 89 -7.10 11.57 9.28
N LEU A 90 -8.24 11.28 8.64
CA LEU A 90 -8.41 10.07 7.85
C LEU A 90 -7.32 9.96 6.79
N GLY A 91 -7.09 11.04 6.02
CA GLY A 91 -6.05 10.98 5.02
C GLY A 91 -4.66 10.81 5.64
N ARG A 92 -4.34 11.46 6.78
CA ARG A 92 -3.05 11.24 7.46
C ARG A 92 -2.85 9.78 7.86
N GLU A 93 -3.89 9.11 8.34
CA GLU A 93 -3.87 7.69 8.69
C GLU A 93 -3.63 6.80 7.46
N VAL A 94 -4.30 7.08 6.34
CA VAL A 94 -4.06 6.39 5.06
C VAL A 94 -2.62 6.58 4.58
N GLY A 95 -2.10 7.81 4.67
CA GLY A 95 -0.70 8.12 4.32
C GLY A 95 0.31 7.42 5.23
N ALA A 96 -0.01 7.22 6.52
CA ALA A 96 0.85 6.48 7.43
C ALA A 96 0.96 4.99 7.04
N LEU A 97 -0.13 4.36 6.61
CA LEU A 97 -0.11 2.98 6.10
C LEU A 97 0.78 2.83 4.87
N GLU A 98 0.69 3.80 3.95
CA GLU A 98 1.51 3.86 2.75
C GLU A 98 3.01 3.91 3.09
N GLY A 99 3.38 4.77 4.05
CA GLY A 99 4.73 4.84 4.60
C GLY A 99 5.17 3.53 5.24
N GLN A 100 4.30 2.87 6.02
CA GLN A 100 4.63 1.58 6.65
C GLN A 100 4.93 0.48 5.61
N ILE A 101 4.14 0.37 4.55
CA ILE A 101 4.35 -0.64 3.48
C ILE A 101 5.71 -0.49 2.80
N ARG A 102 6.12 0.75 2.53
CA ARG A 102 7.43 1.03 1.91
C ARG A 102 8.61 0.59 2.77
N HIS A 103 8.45 0.62 4.09
CA HIS A 103 9.49 0.27 5.06
C HIS A 103 9.31 -1.13 5.67
N GLN A 104 8.40 -1.94 5.14
CA GLN A 104 8.23 -3.32 5.60
C GLN A 104 9.52 -4.12 5.39
N PRO A 105 9.93 -4.96 6.37
CA PRO A 105 11.04 -5.87 6.20
C PRO A 105 10.85 -6.78 4.99
N VAL A 106 11.97 -7.16 4.39
CA VAL A 106 12.04 -8.08 3.27
C VAL A 106 12.75 -9.36 3.68
N PRO A 107 12.39 -10.52 3.11
CA PRO A 107 13.14 -11.75 3.32
C PRO A 107 14.62 -11.56 2.95
N GLU A 108 15.53 -11.73 3.92
CA GLU A 108 16.97 -11.60 3.70
C GLU A 108 17.50 -12.67 2.72
N ASN A 109 18.46 -12.29 1.88
CA ASN A 109 19.14 -13.20 0.96
C ASN A 109 20.40 -13.81 1.59
N ASP A 110 20.32 -14.22 2.86
CA ASP A 110 21.45 -14.85 3.53
C ASP A 110 21.60 -16.33 3.12
N ARG A 111 22.69 -16.61 2.42
CA ARG A 111 23.04 -17.95 1.90
C ARG A 111 23.34 -18.95 3.02
N MET A 112 23.71 -18.49 4.22
CA MET A 112 24.09 -19.37 5.32
C MET A 112 22.87 -19.90 6.09
N THR A 113 21.85 -19.07 6.29
CA THR A 113 20.58 -19.43 6.94
C THR A 113 19.53 -20.02 5.97
N GLN A 114 19.68 -19.83 4.65
CA GLN A 114 18.85 -20.48 3.61
C GLN A 114 18.76 -22.01 3.75
N ARG A 115 19.79 -22.67 4.30
CA ARG A 115 19.79 -24.12 4.53
C ARG A 115 18.86 -24.59 5.65
N TYR A 116 18.43 -23.70 6.54
CA TYR A 116 17.65 -24.04 7.73
C TYR A 116 16.20 -23.52 7.69
N ARG A 117 15.85 -22.64 6.74
CA ARG A 117 14.49 -22.11 6.57
C ARG A 117 13.79 -22.76 5.36
N LEU A 118 12.52 -23.10 5.53
CA LEU A 118 11.59 -23.46 4.45
C LEU A 118 11.25 -22.20 3.63
N GLU A 119 12.25 -21.58 2.99
CA GLU A 119 12.17 -20.26 2.36
C GLU A 119 10.99 -20.14 1.38
N ALA A 120 10.79 -21.15 0.53
CA ALA A 120 9.66 -21.16 -0.41
C ALA A 120 8.29 -21.16 0.29
N ALA A 121 8.14 -21.90 1.40
CA ALA A 121 6.90 -21.91 2.18
C ALA A 121 6.69 -20.58 2.90
N THR A 122 7.77 -19.97 3.41
CA THR A 122 7.72 -18.64 4.02
C THR A 122 7.29 -17.58 2.99
N LEU A 123 7.90 -17.60 1.81
CA LEU A 123 7.58 -16.68 0.73
C LEU A 123 6.14 -16.86 0.20
N ALA A 124 5.65 -18.10 0.12
CA ALA A 124 4.26 -18.36 -0.24
C ALA A 124 3.27 -17.79 0.79
N ALA A 125 3.52 -17.98 2.08
CA ALA A 125 2.68 -17.41 3.14
C ALA A 125 2.72 -15.87 3.17
N LEU A 126 3.85 -15.25 2.82
CA LEU A 126 3.94 -13.80 2.65
C LEU A 126 3.11 -13.32 1.45
N ALA A 127 3.13 -14.05 0.34
CA ALA A 127 2.33 -13.72 -0.85
C ALA A 127 0.82 -13.74 -0.56
N GLU A 128 0.33 -14.66 0.26
CA GLU A 128 -1.08 -14.67 0.70
C GLU A 128 -1.45 -13.41 1.48
N LYS A 129 -0.59 -12.97 2.41
CA LYS A 129 -0.79 -11.75 3.19
C LYS A 129 -0.76 -10.50 2.30
N ASP A 130 0.13 -10.48 1.32
CA ASP A 130 0.25 -9.36 0.38
C ASP A 130 -0.96 -9.27 -0.57
N ALA A 131 -1.53 -10.40 -0.98
CA ALA A 131 -2.77 -10.41 -1.76
C ALA A 131 -3.94 -9.81 -0.97
N VAL A 132 -4.07 -10.15 0.31
CA VAL A 132 -5.05 -9.54 1.22
C VAL A 132 -4.82 -8.03 1.35
N LEU A 133 -3.57 -7.62 1.53
CA LEU A 133 -3.18 -6.20 1.64
C LEU A 133 -3.61 -5.40 0.40
N VAL A 134 -3.38 -5.93 -0.81
CA VAL A 134 -3.81 -5.28 -2.05
C VAL A 134 -5.33 -5.18 -2.13
N GLY A 135 -6.05 -6.25 -1.80
CA GLY A 135 -7.52 -6.24 -1.79
C GLY A 135 -8.09 -5.19 -0.84
N GLN A 136 -7.55 -5.11 0.39
CA GLN A 136 -7.96 -4.11 1.38
C GLN A 136 -7.62 -2.68 0.92
N ALA A 137 -6.44 -2.47 0.35
CA ALA A 137 -6.02 -1.17 -0.18
C ALA A 137 -6.90 -0.72 -1.36
N ASP A 138 -7.27 -1.64 -2.26
CA ASP A 138 -8.15 -1.34 -3.39
C ASP A 138 -9.58 -1.06 -2.94
N LEU A 139 -10.10 -1.82 -1.96
CA LEU A 139 -11.40 -1.55 -1.36
C LEU A 139 -11.44 -0.16 -0.72
N LEU A 140 -10.45 0.16 0.11
CA LEU A 140 -10.33 1.48 0.73
C LEU A 140 -10.28 2.60 -0.31
N ARG A 141 -9.44 2.43 -1.36
CA ARG A 141 -9.40 3.35 -2.50
C ARG A 141 -10.79 3.50 -3.14
N SER A 142 -11.49 2.41 -3.40
CA SER A 142 -12.80 2.43 -4.07
C SER A 142 -13.88 3.18 -3.29
N ILE A 143 -13.80 3.17 -1.95
CA ILE A 143 -14.74 3.89 -1.08
C ILE A 143 -14.50 5.41 -1.15
N VAL A 144 -13.24 5.84 -1.27
CA VAL A 144 -12.88 7.27 -1.16
C VAL A 144 -12.64 7.96 -2.50
N GLU A 145 -12.25 7.23 -3.55
CA GLU A 145 -11.90 7.80 -4.84
C GLU A 145 -13.14 8.34 -5.56
N GLY A 146 -13.12 9.64 -5.86
CA GLY A 146 -14.26 10.36 -6.44
C GLY A 146 -15.36 10.72 -5.44
N ALA A 147 -15.29 10.26 -4.19
CA ALA A 147 -16.30 10.57 -3.18
C ALA A 147 -16.24 12.03 -2.71
N ALA A 148 -17.40 12.61 -2.38
CA ALA A 148 -17.47 13.92 -1.73
C ALA A 148 -17.11 13.81 -0.23
N GLY A 149 -16.61 14.89 0.37
CA GLY A 149 -16.21 14.90 1.79
C GLY A 149 -17.34 14.43 2.74
N ASN A 150 -18.59 14.82 2.46
CA ASN A 150 -19.75 14.35 3.23
C ASN A 150 -19.98 12.83 3.13
N ALA A 151 -19.75 12.24 1.95
CA ALA A 151 -19.90 10.81 1.76
C ALA A 151 -18.78 10.04 2.47
N ILE A 152 -17.56 10.56 2.44
CA ILE A 152 -16.43 10.01 3.21
C ILE A 152 -16.71 10.07 4.71
N LEU A 153 -17.24 11.19 5.21
CA LEU A 153 -17.62 11.33 6.62
C LEU A 153 -18.74 10.39 7.03
N ALA A 154 -19.72 10.15 6.16
CA ALA A 154 -20.80 9.20 6.40
C ALA A 154 -20.28 7.75 6.51
N ASN A 155 -19.29 7.38 5.70
CA ASN A 155 -18.65 6.06 5.73
C ASN A 155 -17.41 6.00 6.63
N ARG A 156 -17.21 6.99 7.50
CA ARG A 156 -15.97 7.15 8.29
C ARG A 156 -15.62 5.89 9.09
N ARG A 157 -16.60 5.26 9.73
CA ARG A 157 -16.37 4.06 10.54
C ARG A 157 -15.85 2.90 9.71
N GLU A 158 -16.43 2.67 8.52
CA GLU A 158 -16.00 1.62 7.62
C GLU A 158 -14.57 1.87 7.10
N ILE A 159 -14.23 3.14 6.84
CA ILE A 159 -12.87 3.54 6.47
C ILE A 159 -11.88 3.28 7.61
N GLU A 160 -12.23 3.64 8.85
CA GLU A 160 -11.43 3.38 10.05
C GLU A 160 -11.24 1.87 10.28
N ASP A 161 -12.29 1.06 10.09
CA ASP A 161 -12.23 -0.40 10.17
C ASP A 161 -11.31 -0.98 9.06
N GLY A 162 -11.36 -0.42 7.85
CA GLY A 162 -10.45 -0.76 6.74
C GLY A 162 -8.98 -0.43 7.06
N ILE A 163 -8.72 0.74 7.63
CA ILE A 163 -7.37 1.15 8.07
C ILE A 163 -6.85 0.19 9.17
N ALA A 164 -7.71 -0.19 10.12
CA ALA A 164 -7.36 -1.14 11.17
C ALA A 164 -7.06 -2.54 10.61
N ALA A 165 -7.85 -3.00 9.64
CA ALA A 165 -7.62 -4.28 8.96
C ALA A 165 -6.26 -4.32 8.23
N ILE A 166 -5.93 -3.27 7.48
CA ILE A 166 -4.62 -3.14 6.80
C ILE A 166 -3.49 -3.14 7.83
N THR A 167 -3.64 -2.39 8.93
CA THR A 167 -2.66 -2.35 10.02
C THR A 167 -2.42 -3.73 10.62
N ALA A 168 -3.49 -4.50 10.83
CA ALA A 168 -3.40 -5.85 11.38
C ALA A 168 -2.65 -6.79 10.42
N THR A 169 -2.97 -6.74 9.11
CA THR A 169 -2.27 -7.53 8.09
C THR A 169 -0.78 -7.17 8.00
N LEU A 170 -0.43 -5.88 8.10
CA LEU A 170 0.97 -5.44 8.13
C LEU A 170 1.75 -5.95 9.34
N ARG A 171 1.12 -5.97 10.53
CA ARG A 171 1.73 -6.51 11.75
C ARG A 171 1.91 -8.02 11.67
N ASP A 172 0.89 -8.73 11.19
CA ASP A 172 0.94 -10.17 11.00
C ASP A 172 2.05 -10.57 10.00
N ARG A 173 2.14 -9.86 8.88
CA ARG A 173 3.26 -10.01 7.94
C ARG A 173 4.62 -9.79 8.60
N GLN A 174 4.78 -8.70 9.36
CA GLN A 174 6.05 -8.41 10.03
C GLN A 174 6.43 -9.50 11.03
N SER A 175 5.47 -10.02 11.80
CA SER A 175 5.70 -11.10 12.77
C SER A 175 6.19 -12.40 12.12
N PHE A 176 5.89 -12.58 10.84
CA PHE A 176 6.31 -13.76 10.07
C PHE A 176 7.76 -13.68 9.58
N LEU A 177 8.38 -12.49 9.67
CA LEU A 177 9.75 -12.21 9.27
C LEU A 177 10.72 -12.05 10.45
N SER A 178 10.19 -11.84 11.66
CA SER A 178 10.92 -11.77 12.94
C SER A 178 11.11 -13.15 13.56
#